data_AF-A0A9E4RR16-F1
#
_entry.id   AF-A0A9E4RR16-F1
#
_cell.length_a   1.000
_cell.length_b   1.000
_cell.length_c   1.000
_cell.angle_alpha   90.00
_cell.angle_beta   90.00
_cell.angle_gamma   90.00
#
_symmetry.space_group_name_H-M   'P 1'
#
loop_
_entity.id
_entity.type
_entity.pdbx_description
1 polymer ?
#
loop_
_entity_poly.entity_id
_entity_poly.type
_entity_poly.pdbx_seq_one_letter_code
_entity_poly.pdbx_strand_id
1 'polypeptide(L)'
;VFLGTKLAIPEMRKAGGGSIINVSSIWGLVGSDSSTAYHSAKGAVRIFTKAAAVQYAKEGIRVNSVHPGFVDSPMTIGYHALPGVRETRVAATPLGRMGTPEDIASGILYLASDESSFVTGSELVIDGGMTAQ
;
A
#
# COMPACT_ATOMS: atom_id res chain seq x y z
N VAL A 1 -1.87 10.73 -2.98
CA VAL A 1 -1.34 10.01 -4.16
C VAL A 1 -1.45 10.84 -5.44
N PHE A 2 -2.62 11.32 -5.84
CA PHE A 2 -2.82 12.08 -7.08
C PHE A 2 -1.82 13.24 -7.28
N LEU A 3 -1.73 14.18 -6.34
CA LEU A 3 -0.84 15.33 -6.48
C LEU A 3 0.63 14.92 -6.52
N GLY A 4 1.04 13.96 -5.69
CA GLY A 4 2.41 13.43 -5.70
C GLY A 4 2.77 12.79 -7.03
N THR A 5 1.90 11.93 -7.57
CA THR A 5 2.08 11.35 -8.91
C THR A 5 2.11 12.44 -9.98
N LYS A 6 1.14 13.37 -9.98
CA LYS A 6 1.08 14.47 -10.96
C LYS A 6 2.38 15.27 -11.01
N LEU A 7 2.98 15.55 -9.85
CA LEU A 7 4.22 16.32 -9.74
C LEU A 7 5.47 15.50 -10.04
N ALA A 8 5.46 14.18 -9.77
CA ALA A 8 6.59 13.30 -10.05
C ALA A 8 6.74 12.94 -11.54
N ILE A 9 5.63 12.79 -12.26
CA ILE A 9 5.64 12.35 -13.67
C ILE A 9 6.55 13.21 -14.57
N PRO A 10 6.49 14.56 -14.55
CA PRO A 10 7.40 15.38 -15.36
C PRO A 10 8.88 15.11 -15.10
N GLU A 11 9.27 14.85 -13.85
CA GLU A 11 10.67 14.58 -13.50
C GLU A 11 11.08 13.15 -13.88
N MET A 12 10.18 12.17 -13.71
CA MET A 12 10.42 10.80 -14.16
C MET A 12 10.58 10.71 -15.68
N ARG A 13 9.82 11.50 -16.45
CA ARG A 13 10.00 11.61 -17.91
C ARG A 13 11.40 12.10 -18.28
N LYS A 14 11.94 13.09 -17.56
CA LYS A 14 13.31 13.59 -17.77
C LYS A 14 14.35 12.52 -17.42
N ALA A 15 14.08 11.69 -16.41
CA ALA A 15 14.94 10.58 -16.00
C ALA A 15 14.83 9.33 -16.90
N GLY A 16 13.87 9.29 -17.83
CA GLY A 16 13.67 8.15 -18.74
C GLY A 16 12.77 7.02 -18.20
N GLY A 17 12.09 7.24 -17.08
CA GLY A 17 11.21 6.26 -16.45
C GLY A 17 11.25 6.34 -14.92
N GLY A 18 10.66 5.34 -14.26
CA GLY A 18 10.72 5.24 -12.81
C GLY A 18 9.70 4.29 -12.20
N SER A 19 9.66 4.23 -10.87
CA SER A 19 8.68 3.46 -10.11
C SER A 19 7.99 4.33 -9.08
N ILE A 20 6.65 4.31 -9.07
CA ILE A 20 5.80 4.97 -8.08
C ILE A 20 5.12 3.89 -7.25
N ILE A 21 5.25 3.99 -5.92
CA ILE A 21 4.61 3.07 -4.97
C ILE A 21 3.62 3.86 -4.13
N ASN A 22 2.33 3.65 -4.36
CA ASN A 22 1.27 4.27 -3.59
C ASN A 22 0.95 3.43 -2.35
N VAL A 23 0.90 4.05 -1.17
CA VAL A 23 0.52 3.37 0.07
C VAL A 23 -0.99 3.43 0.25
N SER A 24 -1.67 2.31 -0.01
CA SER A 24 -3.09 2.12 0.27
C SER A 24 -3.29 1.52 1.67
N SER A 25 -4.14 0.51 1.81
CA SER A 25 -4.48 -0.22 3.04
C SER A 25 -5.25 -1.48 2.67
N ILE A 26 -5.27 -2.48 3.56
CA ILE A 26 -6.28 -3.56 3.51
C ILE A 26 -7.72 -3.03 3.45
N TRP A 27 -7.98 -1.85 3.99
CA TRP A 27 -9.31 -1.21 3.94
C TRP A 27 -9.61 -0.52 2.59
N GLY A 28 -8.67 -0.59 1.65
CA GLY A 28 -8.95 -0.34 0.24
C GLY A 28 -9.41 -1.59 -0.52
N LEU A 29 -9.41 -2.77 0.13
CA LEU A 29 -9.75 -4.07 -0.44
C LEU A 29 -11.04 -4.63 0.18
N VAL A 30 -11.19 -4.53 1.50
CA VAL A 30 -12.32 -5.07 2.27
C VAL A 30 -12.95 -4.02 3.18
N GLY A 31 -14.22 -4.24 3.56
CA GLY A 31 -14.97 -3.39 4.47
C GLY A 31 -14.68 -3.63 5.96
N SER A 32 -14.99 -2.64 6.81
CA SER A 32 -15.03 -2.76 8.27
C SER A 32 -15.94 -1.70 8.89
N ASP A 33 -16.22 -1.80 10.19
CA ASP A 33 -17.11 -0.92 10.99
C ASP A 33 -16.49 0.43 11.38
N SER A 34 -15.36 0.77 10.79
CA SER A 34 -14.48 1.85 11.24
C SER A 34 -14.80 3.23 10.64
N SER A 35 -14.62 3.41 9.32
CA SER A 35 -14.77 4.70 8.63
C SER A 35 -14.97 4.51 7.13
N THR A 36 -16.19 4.77 6.66
CA THR A 36 -16.53 4.75 5.22
C THR A 36 -15.69 5.73 4.40
N ALA A 37 -15.32 6.88 4.98
CA ALA A 37 -14.47 7.88 4.34
C ALA A 37 -13.04 7.36 4.11
N TYR A 38 -12.45 6.69 5.12
CA TYR A 38 -11.11 6.10 4.99
C TYR A 38 -11.10 4.98 3.95
N HIS A 39 -12.10 4.09 4.00
CA HIS A 39 -12.28 3.00 3.02
C HIS A 39 -12.40 3.56 1.60
N SER A 40 -13.25 4.57 1.40
CA SER A 40 -13.43 5.24 0.12
C SER A 40 -12.13 5.84 -0.40
N ALA A 41 -11.37 6.53 0.46
CA ALA A 41 -10.10 7.12 0.09
C ALA A 41 -9.06 6.06 -0.30
N LYS A 42 -8.97 4.95 0.44
CA LYS A 42 -8.01 3.86 0.14
C LYS A 42 -8.43 3.02 -1.07
N GLY A 43 -9.72 2.83 -1.30
CA GLY A 43 -10.26 2.30 -2.55
C GLY A 43 -9.97 3.21 -3.75
N ALA A 44 -10.05 4.54 -3.58
CA ALA A 44 -9.67 5.48 -4.63
C ALA A 44 -8.17 5.39 -4.97
N VAL A 45 -7.29 5.26 -3.97
CA VAL A 45 -5.84 5.03 -4.19
C VAL A 45 -5.61 3.75 -5.01
N ARG A 46 -6.35 2.70 -4.70
CA ARG A 46 -6.27 1.40 -5.38
C ARG A 46 -6.55 1.52 -6.88
N ILE A 47 -7.70 2.09 -7.25
CA ILE A 47 -8.06 2.23 -8.67
C ILE A 47 -7.22 3.29 -9.39
N PHE A 48 -6.86 4.38 -8.69
CA PHE A 48 -5.96 5.40 -9.22
C PHE A 48 -4.60 4.82 -9.64
N THR A 49 -4.05 3.92 -8.83
CA THR A 49 -2.77 3.25 -9.10
C THR A 49 -2.82 2.47 -10.42
N LYS A 50 -3.89 1.69 -10.64
CA LYS A 50 -4.07 0.93 -11.89
C LYS A 50 -4.21 1.85 -13.11
N ALA A 51 -5.01 2.91 -12.98
CA ALA A 51 -5.20 3.88 -14.06
C ALA A 51 -3.87 4.56 -14.43
N ALA A 52 -3.11 5.02 -13.43
CA ALA A 52 -1.80 5.63 -13.64
C ALA A 52 -0.79 4.66 -14.26
N ALA A 53 -0.79 3.39 -13.81
CA ALA A 53 0.08 2.36 -14.37
C ALA A 53 -0.13 2.19 -15.88
N VAL A 54 -1.39 2.04 -16.32
CA VAL A 54 -1.73 1.92 -17.74
C VAL A 54 -1.40 3.20 -18.50
N GLN A 55 -1.71 4.36 -17.91
CA GLN A 55 -1.50 5.65 -18.54
C GLN A 55 -0.02 5.93 -18.84
N TYR A 56 0.89 5.57 -17.94
CA TYR A 56 2.31 5.94 -18.02
C TYR A 56 3.24 4.78 -18.39
N ALA A 57 2.73 3.56 -18.60
CA ALA A 57 3.56 2.38 -18.92
C ALA A 57 4.47 2.58 -20.15
N LYS A 58 3.97 3.20 -21.22
CA LYS A 58 4.75 3.47 -22.44
C LYS A 58 5.90 4.47 -22.23
N GLU A 59 5.88 5.18 -21.12
CA GLU A 59 6.92 6.14 -20.72
C GLU A 59 7.97 5.50 -19.79
N GLY A 60 7.94 4.17 -19.60
CA GLY A 60 8.84 3.47 -18.70
C GLY A 60 8.55 3.70 -17.21
N ILE A 61 7.35 4.21 -16.88
CA ILE A 61 6.95 4.51 -15.50
C ILE A 61 6.02 3.41 -15.00
N ARG A 62 6.45 2.72 -13.95
CA ARG A 62 5.67 1.70 -13.25
C ARG A 62 4.94 2.34 -12.08
N VAL A 63 3.69 1.92 -11.86
CA VAL A 63 2.90 2.42 -10.73
C VAL A 63 2.24 1.24 -10.04
N ASN A 64 2.59 0.98 -8.79
CA ASN A 64 2.06 -0.11 -7.98
C ASN A 64 1.54 0.42 -6.65
N SER A 65 0.77 -0.38 -5.94
CA SER A 65 0.31 -0.04 -4.58
C SER A 65 0.67 -1.12 -3.59
N VAL A 66 0.97 -0.71 -2.35
CA VAL A 66 1.07 -1.60 -1.21
C VAL A 66 -0.16 -1.47 -0.33
N HIS A 67 -0.59 -2.58 0.26
CA HIS A 67 -1.77 -2.69 1.12
C HIS A 67 -1.37 -3.28 2.47
N PRO A 68 -0.88 -2.44 3.40
CA PRO A 68 -0.51 -2.89 4.73
C PRO A 68 -1.72 -3.36 5.55
N GLY A 69 -1.52 -4.41 6.33
CA GLY A 69 -2.41 -4.84 7.41
C GLY A 69 -2.19 -4.01 8.70
N PHE A 70 -2.35 -4.65 9.85
CA PHE A 70 -2.11 -4.00 11.13
C PHE A 70 -0.61 -3.93 11.45
N VAL A 71 -0.04 -2.72 11.43
CA VAL A 71 1.41 -2.49 11.59
C VAL A 71 1.69 -1.61 12.80
N ASP A 72 2.65 -2.01 13.64
CA ASP A 72 3.17 -1.21 14.76
C ASP A 72 4.07 -0.09 14.23
N SER A 73 3.49 1.08 13.95
CA SER A 73 4.19 2.27 13.45
C SER A 73 4.04 3.42 14.44
N PRO A 74 4.85 4.49 14.36
CA PRO A 74 4.66 5.68 15.19
C PRO A 74 3.22 6.27 15.11
N MET A 75 2.54 6.09 13.97
CA MET A 75 1.16 6.55 13.77
C MET A 75 0.12 5.71 14.53
N THR A 76 0.36 4.42 14.71
CA THR A 76 -0.63 3.44 15.15
C THR A 76 -0.35 2.86 16.54
N ILE A 77 0.89 2.96 17.01
CA ILE A 77 1.35 2.34 18.25
C ILE A 77 0.54 2.79 19.48
N GLY A 78 0.16 4.07 19.54
CA GLY A 78 -0.68 4.59 20.62
C GLY A 78 -2.09 3.99 20.62
N TYR A 79 -2.68 3.77 19.44
CA TYR A 79 -3.97 3.12 19.31
C TYR A 79 -3.90 1.62 19.64
N HIS A 80 -2.82 0.94 19.23
CA HIS A 80 -2.61 -0.46 19.55
C HIS A 80 -2.38 -0.72 21.04
N ALA A 81 -1.89 0.28 21.78
CA ALA A 81 -1.69 0.18 23.23
C ALA A 81 -3.00 0.29 24.04
N LEU A 82 -4.13 0.62 23.41
CA LEU A 82 -5.43 0.61 24.08
C LEU A 82 -5.82 -0.82 24.47
N PRO A 83 -6.41 -1.05 25.66
CA PRO A 83 -6.77 -2.38 26.13
C PRO A 83 -7.60 -3.17 25.12
N GLY A 84 -7.18 -4.40 24.79
CA GLY A 84 -7.90 -5.32 23.91
C GLY A 84 -7.70 -5.10 22.41
N VAL A 85 -7.18 -3.93 21.98
CA VAL A 85 -7.00 -3.61 20.56
C VAL A 85 -5.91 -4.47 19.94
N ARG A 86 -4.77 -4.61 20.61
CA ARG A 86 -3.64 -5.40 20.12
C ARG A 86 -4.03 -6.86 19.96
N GLU A 87 -4.63 -7.44 21.00
CA GLU A 87 -5.04 -8.85 21.04
C GLU A 87 -6.03 -9.14 19.91
N THR A 88 -7.01 -8.26 19.70
CA THR A 88 -7.99 -8.40 18.61
C THR A 88 -7.32 -8.34 17.23
N ARG A 89 -6.40 -7.41 17.00
CA ARG A 89 -5.70 -7.27 15.71
C ARG A 89 -4.76 -8.44 15.43
N VAL A 90 -4.07 -8.94 16.45
CA VAL A 90 -3.23 -10.14 16.36
C VAL A 90 -4.09 -11.37 16.05
N ALA A 91 -5.23 -11.54 16.73
CA ALA A 91 -6.15 -12.65 16.48
C ALA A 91 -6.75 -12.61 15.06
N ALA A 92 -6.97 -11.42 14.51
CA ALA A 92 -7.44 -11.23 13.13
C ALA A 92 -6.33 -11.39 12.07
N THR A 93 -5.07 -11.57 12.48
CA THR A 93 -3.93 -11.72 11.56
C THR A 93 -3.44 -13.17 11.57
N PRO A 94 -3.61 -13.95 10.50
CA PRO A 94 -3.21 -15.37 10.46
C PRO A 94 -1.76 -15.68 10.86
N LEU A 95 -0.80 -14.80 10.57
CA LEU A 95 0.58 -14.95 11.03
C LEU A 95 0.78 -14.76 12.55
N GLY A 96 -0.28 -14.44 13.29
CA GLY A 96 -0.28 -14.36 14.76
C GLY A 96 0.56 -13.20 15.33
N ARG A 97 0.84 -12.17 14.53
CA ARG A 97 1.60 -10.99 14.97
C ARG A 97 1.17 -9.72 14.24
N MET A 98 1.49 -8.59 14.85
CA MET A 98 1.46 -7.30 14.16
C MET A 98 2.60 -7.23 13.14
N GLY A 99 2.37 -6.52 12.03
CA GLY A 99 3.43 -6.14 11.11
C GLY A 99 4.35 -5.08 11.71
N THR A 100 5.56 -4.95 11.18
CA THR A 100 6.49 -3.86 11.49
C THR A 100 6.68 -2.94 10.28
N PRO A 101 7.24 -1.73 10.44
CA PRO A 101 7.59 -0.87 9.31
C PRO A 101 8.49 -1.57 8.29
N GLU A 102 9.41 -2.44 8.75
CA GLU A 102 10.34 -3.20 7.91
C GLU A 102 9.64 -4.23 7.03
N ASP A 103 8.56 -4.85 7.51
CA ASP A 103 7.73 -5.75 6.70
C ASP A 103 7.17 -5.02 5.47
N ILE A 104 6.72 -3.77 5.65
CA ILE A 104 6.17 -2.94 4.58
C ILE A 104 7.29 -2.37 3.70
N ALA A 105 8.38 -1.90 4.31
CA ALA A 105 9.50 -1.30 3.60
C ALA A 105 10.15 -2.28 2.62
N SER A 106 10.25 -3.57 2.99
CA SER A 106 10.81 -4.60 2.11
C SER A 106 9.99 -4.78 0.83
N GLY A 107 8.66 -4.76 0.93
CA GLY A 107 7.79 -4.81 -0.25
C GLY A 107 7.87 -3.54 -1.11
N ILE A 108 7.98 -2.37 -0.48
CA ILE A 108 8.20 -1.11 -1.21
C ILE A 108 9.55 -1.13 -1.93
N LEU A 109 10.61 -1.60 -1.27
CA LEU A 109 11.95 -1.72 -1.85
C LEU A 109 11.93 -2.62 -3.09
N TYR A 110 11.31 -3.80 -3.00
CA TYR A 110 11.12 -4.67 -4.16
C TYR A 110 10.42 -3.93 -5.32
N LEU A 111 9.31 -3.25 -5.07
CA LEU A 111 8.58 -2.50 -6.10
C LEU A 111 9.36 -1.31 -6.66
N ALA A 112 10.25 -0.71 -5.87
CA ALA A 112 11.13 0.38 -6.30
C ALA A 112 12.32 -0.11 -7.15
N SER A 113 12.75 -1.35 -6.92
CA SER A 113 13.92 -1.96 -7.56
C SER A 113 13.65 -2.52 -8.97
N ASP A 114 14.72 -2.90 -9.67
CA ASP A 114 14.69 -3.47 -11.03
C ASP A 114 14.18 -4.93 -11.05
N GLU A 115 14.22 -5.60 -9.91
CA GLU A 115 13.67 -6.93 -9.67
C GLU A 115 12.15 -6.97 -9.94
N SER A 116 11.49 -5.81 -9.91
CA SER A 116 10.07 -5.66 -10.26
C SER A 116 9.83 -4.96 -11.61
N SER A 117 10.81 -4.98 -12.52
CA SER A 117 10.76 -4.30 -13.83
C SER A 117 9.55 -4.67 -14.71
N PHE A 118 8.97 -5.85 -14.53
CA PHE A 118 7.75 -6.28 -15.23
C PHE A 118 6.45 -6.17 -14.40
N VAL A 119 6.52 -5.54 -13.22
CA VAL A 119 5.39 -5.37 -12.30
C VAL A 119 4.88 -3.93 -12.37
N THR A 120 3.66 -3.75 -12.88
CA THR A 120 2.95 -2.46 -12.89
C THR A 120 1.44 -2.67 -12.71
N GLY A 121 0.74 -1.73 -12.06
CA GLY A 121 -0.69 -1.83 -11.75
C GLY A 121 -1.03 -2.90 -10.69
N SER A 122 -0.01 -3.47 -10.05
CA SER A 122 -0.15 -4.54 -9.07
C SER A 122 -0.47 -4.01 -7.67
N GLU A 123 -1.18 -4.84 -6.92
CA GLU A 123 -1.59 -4.61 -5.54
C GLU A 123 -0.80 -5.57 -4.66
N LEU A 124 0.26 -5.09 -4.02
CA LEU A 124 1.06 -5.89 -3.11
C LEU A 124 0.44 -5.84 -1.71
N VAL A 125 -0.26 -6.91 -1.32
CA VAL A 125 -0.85 -7.05 0.00
C VAL A 125 0.20 -7.52 1.00
N ILE A 126 0.36 -6.79 2.10
CA ILE A 126 1.36 -7.08 3.15
C ILE A 126 0.65 -6.98 4.50
N ASP A 127 -0.15 -8.00 4.82
CA ASP A 127 -1.12 -7.94 5.92
C ASP A 127 -1.13 -9.16 6.84
N GLY A 128 -0.15 -10.05 6.69
CA GLY A 128 -0.07 -11.29 7.46
C GLY A 128 -1.25 -12.24 7.25
N GLY A 129 -1.96 -12.12 6.12
CA GLY A 129 -3.07 -12.98 5.72
C GLY A 129 -4.46 -12.47 6.09
N MET A 130 -4.57 -11.29 6.71
CA MET A 130 -5.84 -10.78 7.25
C MET A 130 -6.95 -10.72 6.20
N THR A 131 -6.62 -10.37 4.95
CA THR A 131 -7.60 -10.28 3.85
C THR A 131 -7.75 -11.56 3.02
N ALA A 132 -7.06 -12.64 3.37
CA ALA A 132 -7.09 -13.90 2.63
C ALA A 132 -8.19 -14.89 3.10
N GLN A 133 -8.93 -14.54 4.16
CA GLN A 133 -9.94 -15.36 4.83
C GLN A 133 -11.37 -14.85 4.60
#